data_AF-A0A7Y2FHM7-F1
#
_entry.id   AF-A0A7Y2FHM7-F1
#
_cell.length_a   1.000
_cell.length_b   1.000
_cell.length_c   1.000
_cell.angle_alpha   90.00
_cell.angle_beta   90.00
_cell.angle_gamma   90.00
#
_symmetry.space_group_name_H-M   'P 1'
#
loop_
_entity.id
_entity.type
_entity.pdbx_description
1 polymer ?
#
loop_
_entity_poly.entity_id
_entity_poly.type
_entity_poly.pdbx_seq_one_letter_code
_entity_poly.pdbx_strand_id
1 'polypeptide(L)'
;MHSIDPYNERFAPDRDADRYYREKVRAVVGIVLDAWEGDSPAVVLSGSLALGEGRVVRADDGIGPASDIDLYLVTTEERHAAGLDLLPRVRAALRRSPGCRGLTVDLGVTSPARLAAAPVSIANRTLAEYGRVLAGDADVLDCMRSLKGQPIPPTDGLLLLQNRTVEALVPVPLFTESSMHDAFWYLHAKTVRDIGLSAAVVAGRFAPRLSDRAELVRATWEGSDLGAVVSDFPALYERAVRDEAGGATASPGANAKSGARDETALRRAWQDLGATLFAVARWEYRAVDPRANGAPTSWVSVGNSPFRRRVKSWLPYATGEPGVFLRALTGGFPGTPMQGAYAAASCLMASVGAAWGDMSGNTDAMLEGARATCPFRAGSRAPEAAWWEMRNAICDYWNETVLGGSRTIEKGSPR
;
A
#
# COMPACT_ATOMS: atom_id res chain seq x y z
N MET A 1 1.70 35.29 -5.00
CA MET A 1 1.55 33.91 -4.47
C MET A 1 1.97 33.93 -3.01
N HIS A 2 1.02 33.86 -2.08
CA HIS A 2 1.38 33.65 -0.67
C HIS A 2 1.90 32.21 -0.54
N SER A 3 3.16 32.05 -0.13
CA SER A 3 3.75 30.74 0.15
C SER A 3 3.03 30.15 1.37
N ILE A 4 2.02 29.32 1.15
CA ILE A 4 1.51 28.44 2.20
C ILE A 4 2.66 27.50 2.52
N ASP A 5 3.24 27.64 3.72
CA ASP A 5 4.18 26.65 4.24
C ASP A 5 3.39 25.35 4.46
N PRO A 6 3.63 24.31 3.66
CA PRO A 6 2.79 23.12 3.74
C PRO A 6 3.08 22.26 4.97
N TYR A 7 4.12 22.63 5.72
CA TYR A 7 4.61 21.88 6.86
C TYR A 7 4.28 22.56 8.17
N ASN A 8 3.69 21.80 9.07
CA ASN A 8 3.44 22.23 10.43
C ASN A 8 4.55 21.70 11.32
N GLU A 9 5.57 22.52 11.57
CA GLU A 9 6.75 22.17 12.39
C GLU A 9 6.39 21.63 13.78
N ARG A 10 5.18 21.94 14.29
CA ARG A 10 4.68 21.44 15.57
C ARG A 10 4.50 19.93 15.59
N PHE A 11 4.28 19.30 14.44
CA PHE A 11 3.93 17.89 14.33
C PHE A 11 4.97 17.05 13.59
N ALA A 12 6.01 17.66 13.02
CA ALA A 12 7.10 16.92 12.37
C ALA A 12 8.06 16.36 13.44
N PRO A 13 8.09 15.05 13.69
CA PRO A 13 9.04 14.47 14.64
C PRO A 13 10.48 14.55 14.13
N ASP A 14 10.69 14.71 12.81
CA ASP A 14 12.00 14.81 12.17
C ASP A 14 12.10 16.11 11.34
N ARG A 15 12.78 17.12 11.89
CA ARG A 15 12.94 18.44 11.26
C ARG A 15 13.78 18.40 9.98
N ASP A 16 14.73 17.46 9.88
CA ASP A 16 15.54 17.35 8.66
C ASP A 16 14.71 16.75 7.53
N ALA A 17 13.85 15.77 7.84
CA ALA A 17 12.92 15.21 6.87
C ALA A 17 11.95 16.28 6.34
N ASP A 18 11.41 17.11 7.25
CA ASP A 18 10.54 18.23 6.89
C ASP A 18 11.23 19.20 5.91
N ARG A 19 12.45 19.64 6.27
CA ARG A 19 13.25 20.55 5.42
C ARG A 19 13.55 19.91 4.07
N TYR A 20 13.96 18.65 4.07
CA TYR A 20 14.25 17.89 2.86
C TYR A 20 13.04 17.87 1.93
N TYR A 21 11.87 17.42 2.40
CA TYR A 21 10.69 17.31 1.55
C TYR A 21 10.07 18.65 1.19
N ARG A 22 10.27 19.71 1.96
CA ARG A 22 9.81 21.05 1.60
C ARG A 22 10.37 21.54 0.27
N GLU A 23 11.66 21.39 0.06
CA GLU A 23 12.31 21.76 -1.20
C GLU A 23 11.86 20.85 -2.35
N LYS A 24 11.76 19.53 -2.09
CA LYS A 24 11.36 18.55 -3.10
C LYS A 24 9.91 18.72 -3.54
N VAL A 25 8.98 18.87 -2.59
CA VAL A 25 7.56 19.09 -2.89
C VAL A 25 7.39 20.39 -3.67
N ARG A 26 8.09 21.48 -3.31
CA ARG A 26 8.04 22.73 -4.09
C ARG A 26 8.51 22.53 -5.54
N ALA A 27 9.61 21.79 -5.73
CA ALA A 27 10.11 21.49 -7.08
C ALA A 27 9.13 20.62 -7.88
N VAL A 28 8.54 19.59 -7.27
CA VAL A 28 7.54 18.72 -7.91
C VAL A 28 6.29 19.51 -8.27
N VAL A 29 5.77 20.35 -7.38
CA VAL A 29 4.60 21.21 -7.66
C VAL A 29 4.87 22.14 -8.83
N GLY A 30 6.06 22.76 -8.89
CA GLY A 30 6.46 23.59 -10.02
C GLY A 30 6.41 22.81 -11.34
N ILE A 31 6.98 21.60 -11.37
CA ILE A 31 6.94 20.73 -12.55
C ILE A 31 5.51 20.34 -12.95
N VAL A 32 4.64 20.06 -11.98
CA VAL A 32 3.24 19.71 -12.24
C VAL A 32 2.49 20.90 -12.86
N LEU A 33 2.68 22.10 -12.31
CA LEU A 33 2.04 23.32 -12.80
C LEU A 33 2.58 23.74 -14.17
N ASP A 34 3.89 23.64 -14.41
CA ASP A 34 4.51 23.96 -15.70
C ASP A 34 4.06 23.00 -16.82
N ALA A 35 3.76 21.75 -16.47
CA ALA A 35 3.24 20.75 -17.41
C ALA A 35 1.74 20.90 -17.68
N TRP A 36 1.03 21.70 -16.88
CA TRP A 36 -0.41 21.90 -16.96
C TRP A 36 -0.75 23.07 -17.89
N GLU A 37 -1.65 22.83 -18.84
CA GLU A 37 -2.06 23.82 -19.85
C GLU A 37 -3.45 24.42 -19.59
N GLY A 38 -4.15 23.93 -18.57
CA GLY A 38 -5.49 24.41 -18.22
C GLY A 38 -5.48 25.60 -17.28
N ASP A 39 -6.66 26.16 -17.03
CA ASP A 39 -6.78 27.33 -16.19
C ASP A 39 -6.83 26.99 -14.69
N SER A 40 -6.04 27.71 -13.90
CA SER A 40 -6.13 27.80 -12.43
C SER A 40 -6.31 26.47 -11.67
N PRO A 41 -5.42 25.47 -11.85
CA PRO A 41 -5.52 24.23 -11.10
C PRO A 41 -5.19 24.46 -9.61
N ALA A 42 -5.72 23.61 -8.74
CA ALA A 42 -5.22 23.46 -7.38
C ALA A 42 -4.34 22.21 -7.26
N VAL A 43 -3.27 22.30 -6.47
CA VAL A 43 -2.40 21.15 -6.17
C VAL A 43 -2.49 20.86 -4.68
N VAL A 44 -2.85 19.63 -4.34
CA VAL A 44 -3.07 19.19 -2.96
C VAL A 44 -2.09 18.10 -2.58
N LEU A 45 -1.38 18.26 -1.46
CA LEU A 45 -0.58 17.23 -0.81
C LEU A 45 -1.46 16.33 0.06
N SER A 46 -1.20 15.03 0.00
CA SER A 46 -1.84 14.01 0.84
C SER A 46 -0.79 13.12 1.52
N GLY A 47 -1.26 12.04 2.14
CA GLY A 47 -0.43 10.97 2.66
C GLY A 47 0.42 11.38 3.86
N SER A 48 1.53 10.65 4.04
CA SER A 48 2.43 10.83 5.20
C SER A 48 3.02 12.25 5.28
N LEU A 49 3.33 12.87 4.14
CA LEU A 49 3.90 14.22 4.10
C LEU A 49 2.89 15.27 4.59
N ALA A 50 1.62 15.18 4.20
CA ALA A 50 0.57 16.09 4.68
C ALA A 50 0.28 15.95 6.19
N LEU A 51 0.54 14.75 6.74
CA LEU A 51 0.45 14.44 8.17
C LEU A 51 1.67 14.92 8.97
N GLY A 52 2.77 15.31 8.31
CA GLY A 52 4.04 15.61 8.96
C GLY A 52 4.84 14.35 9.36
N GLU A 53 4.52 13.21 8.75
CA GLU A 53 5.12 11.90 9.04
C GLU A 53 6.14 11.47 7.99
N GLY A 54 6.62 12.43 7.18
CA GLY A 54 7.63 12.20 6.17
C GLY A 54 8.94 11.66 6.73
N ARG A 55 9.57 10.75 5.98
CA ARG A 55 10.81 10.07 6.37
C ARG A 55 11.87 10.19 5.32
N VAL A 56 13.12 10.34 5.78
CA VAL A 56 14.31 10.34 4.96
C VAL A 56 15.23 9.19 5.33
N VAL A 57 15.99 8.70 4.37
CA VAL A 57 17.13 7.79 4.61
C VAL A 57 18.35 8.66 4.87
N ARG A 58 19.11 8.36 5.92
CA ARG A 58 20.40 9.01 6.21
C ARG A 58 21.51 8.02 5.87
N ALA A 59 22.36 8.39 4.93
CA ALA A 59 23.52 7.61 4.49
C ALA A 59 24.78 8.48 4.55
N ASP A 60 25.95 7.87 4.36
CA ASP A 60 27.24 8.56 4.42
C ASP A 60 27.36 9.71 3.40
N ASP A 61 26.65 9.60 2.27
CA ASP A 61 26.60 10.59 1.19
C ASP A 61 25.49 11.66 1.37
N GLY A 62 24.69 11.55 2.44
CA GLY A 62 23.72 12.58 2.83
C GLY A 62 22.31 12.05 3.10
N ILE A 63 21.32 12.90 2.84
CA ILE A 63 19.91 12.65 3.11
C ILE A 63 19.18 12.30 1.81
N GLY A 64 18.52 11.14 1.78
CA GLY A 64 17.73 10.64 0.66
C GLY A 64 16.25 10.45 0.99
N PRO A 65 15.39 10.21 -0.02
CA PRO A 65 13.96 10.08 0.19
C PRO A 65 13.57 8.68 0.68
N ALA A 66 12.77 8.59 1.75
CA ALA A 66 12.15 7.33 2.19
C ALA A 66 10.63 7.31 1.95
N SER A 67 9.95 8.44 2.10
CA SER A 67 8.54 8.64 1.75
C SER A 67 8.33 8.99 0.28
N ASP A 68 7.16 8.61 -0.23
CA ASP A 68 6.55 9.10 -1.45
C ASP A 68 5.97 10.51 -1.29
N ILE A 69 5.74 11.18 -2.42
CA ILE A 69 5.03 12.46 -2.52
C ILE A 69 3.69 12.18 -3.19
N ASP A 70 2.62 12.19 -2.40
CA ASP A 70 1.24 12.00 -2.88
C ASP A 70 0.58 13.33 -3.21
N LEU A 71 0.33 13.59 -4.49
CA LEU A 71 -0.30 14.82 -4.98
C LEU A 71 -1.62 14.54 -5.68
N TYR A 72 -2.54 15.49 -5.54
CA TYR A 72 -3.73 15.60 -6.37
C TYR A 72 -3.69 16.92 -7.13
N LEU A 73 -3.80 16.86 -8.45
CA LEU A 73 -4.15 18.01 -9.26
C LEU A 73 -5.67 18.09 -9.38
N VAL A 74 -6.26 19.14 -8.83
CA VAL A 74 -7.70 19.38 -8.85
C VAL A 74 -8.02 20.42 -9.91
N THR A 75 -8.86 20.06 -10.86
CA THR A 75 -9.25 20.90 -11.99
C THR A 75 -10.74 20.77 -12.32
N THR A 76 -11.33 21.85 -12.83
CA THR A 76 -12.69 21.84 -13.38
C THR A 76 -12.75 21.31 -14.81
N GLU A 77 -11.61 21.13 -15.48
CA GLU A 77 -11.56 20.64 -16.85
C GLU A 77 -11.68 19.11 -16.92
N GLU A 78 -12.91 18.61 -17.08
CA GLU A 78 -13.21 17.16 -17.07
C GLU A 78 -12.40 16.35 -18.09
N ARG A 79 -12.11 16.93 -19.26
CA ARG A 79 -11.29 16.29 -20.31
C ARG A 79 -9.88 15.92 -19.81
N HIS A 80 -9.35 16.71 -18.88
CA HIS A 80 -8.03 16.53 -18.31
C HIS A 80 -8.07 15.74 -17.00
N ALA A 81 -9.24 15.56 -16.39
CA ALA A 81 -9.41 14.76 -15.17
C ALA A 81 -9.09 13.26 -15.36
N ALA A 82 -8.84 12.80 -16.60
CA ALA A 82 -8.30 11.48 -16.88
C ALA A 82 -6.76 11.43 -16.85
N GLY A 83 -6.07 12.58 -16.80
CA GLY A 83 -4.61 12.68 -16.67
C GLY A 83 -3.78 12.16 -17.84
N LEU A 84 -4.42 11.66 -18.91
CA LEU A 84 -3.77 10.85 -19.96
C LEU A 84 -2.58 11.56 -20.62
N ASP A 85 -2.68 12.86 -20.88
CA ASP A 85 -1.60 13.64 -21.50
C ASP A 85 -0.69 14.35 -20.50
N LEU A 86 -1.14 14.54 -19.26
CA LEU A 86 -0.37 15.23 -18.21
C LEU A 86 0.70 14.31 -17.61
N LEU A 87 0.31 13.09 -17.21
CA LEU A 87 1.18 12.19 -16.47
C LEU A 87 2.48 11.84 -17.22
N PRO A 88 2.46 11.56 -18.55
CA PRO A 88 3.69 11.35 -19.31
C PRO A 88 4.62 12.57 -19.32
N ARG A 89 4.07 13.80 -19.40
CA ARG A 89 4.83 15.05 -19.39
C ARG A 89 5.48 15.30 -18.04
N VAL A 90 4.72 15.18 -16.95
CA VAL A 90 5.23 15.31 -15.59
C VAL A 90 6.32 14.26 -15.33
N ARG A 91 6.10 13.00 -15.71
CA ARG A 91 7.11 11.93 -15.62
C ARG A 91 8.40 12.28 -16.36
N ALA A 92 8.30 12.76 -17.60
CA ALA A 92 9.46 13.15 -18.40
C ALA A 92 10.21 14.36 -17.80
N ALA A 93 9.49 15.33 -17.22
CA ALA A 93 10.08 16.48 -16.57
C ALA A 93 10.76 16.11 -15.24
N LEU A 94 10.10 15.33 -14.39
CA LEU A 94 10.66 14.86 -13.13
C LEU A 94 11.95 14.04 -13.34
N ARG A 95 12.01 13.17 -14.36
CA ARG A 95 13.24 12.40 -14.70
C ARG A 95 14.42 13.29 -15.10
N ARG A 96 14.14 14.45 -15.72
CA ARG A 96 15.16 15.40 -16.15
C ARG A 96 15.59 16.37 -15.04
N SER A 97 14.80 16.49 -13.97
CA SER A 97 15.07 17.39 -12.85
C SER A 97 16.10 16.78 -11.88
N PRO A 98 17.32 17.34 -11.75
CA PRO A 98 18.33 16.82 -10.84
C PRO A 98 17.86 16.82 -9.38
N GLY A 99 17.06 17.82 -9.00
CA GLY A 99 16.50 17.96 -7.66
C GLY A 99 15.46 16.89 -7.32
N CYS A 100 14.89 16.19 -8.30
CA CYS A 100 13.84 15.19 -8.10
C CYS A 100 14.32 13.74 -8.25
N ARG A 101 15.63 13.51 -8.40
CA ARG A 101 16.19 12.16 -8.51
C ARG A 101 15.89 11.32 -7.27
N GLY A 102 15.47 10.08 -7.49
CA GLY A 102 15.15 9.13 -6.42
C GLY A 102 13.79 9.34 -5.75
N LEU A 103 13.06 10.42 -6.07
CA LEU A 103 11.72 10.65 -5.54
C LEU A 103 10.72 9.67 -6.18
N THR A 104 9.79 9.20 -5.36
CA THR A 104 8.56 8.54 -5.82
C THR A 104 7.45 9.56 -5.72
N VAL A 105 6.78 9.84 -6.83
CA VAL A 105 5.67 10.80 -6.90
C VAL A 105 4.44 10.07 -7.43
N ASP A 106 3.38 10.05 -6.62
CA ASP A 106 2.04 9.68 -7.05
C ASP A 106 1.25 10.96 -7.35
N LEU A 107 0.65 11.02 -8.54
CA LEU A 107 -0.12 12.17 -8.99
C LEU A 107 -1.49 11.72 -9.48
N GLY A 108 -2.50 11.94 -8.64
CA GLY A 108 -3.89 11.82 -9.04
C GLY A 108 -4.37 13.09 -9.75
N VAL A 109 -5.20 12.96 -10.79
CA VAL A 109 -5.94 14.10 -11.35
C VAL A 109 -7.42 13.92 -11.04
N THR A 110 -8.04 14.96 -10.48
CA THR A 110 -9.42 14.92 -10.01
C THR A 110 -10.12 16.25 -10.22
N SER A 111 -11.40 16.33 -9.84
CA SER A 111 -12.20 17.55 -9.90
C SER A 111 -12.90 17.81 -8.57
N PRO A 112 -13.33 19.05 -8.30
CA PRO A 112 -14.10 19.37 -7.10
C PRO A 112 -15.37 18.51 -6.97
N ALA A 113 -16.06 18.25 -8.10
CA ALA A 113 -17.23 17.38 -8.11
C ALA A 113 -16.90 15.93 -7.73
N ARG A 114 -15.76 15.39 -8.18
CA ARG A 114 -15.31 14.05 -7.79
C ARG A 114 -14.88 13.98 -6.33
N LEU A 115 -14.23 15.03 -5.82
CA LEU A 115 -13.89 15.12 -4.39
C LEU A 115 -15.14 15.21 -3.52
N ALA A 116 -16.15 15.99 -3.93
CA ALA A 116 -17.43 16.09 -3.25
C ALA A 116 -18.19 14.75 -3.22
N ALA A 117 -18.07 13.96 -4.29
CA ALA A 117 -18.69 12.63 -4.42
C ALA A 117 -17.81 11.49 -3.88
N ALA A 118 -16.64 11.79 -3.32
CA ALA A 118 -15.71 10.77 -2.88
C ALA A 118 -16.32 9.94 -1.73
N PRO A 119 -16.26 8.59 -1.80
CA PRO A 119 -16.79 7.76 -0.72
C PRO A 119 -15.92 7.90 0.53
N VAL A 120 -16.50 7.59 1.71
CA VAL A 120 -15.71 7.47 2.94
C VAL A 120 -14.73 6.31 2.80
N SER A 121 -13.45 6.60 2.96
CA SER A 121 -12.33 5.64 3.00
C SER A 121 -11.22 6.19 3.90
N ILE A 122 -10.23 5.37 4.25
CA ILE A 122 -9.01 5.78 4.93
C ILE A 122 -8.35 6.93 4.17
N ALA A 123 -8.17 6.78 2.86
CA ALA A 123 -7.51 7.77 2.02
C ALA A 123 -8.30 9.09 1.96
N ASN A 124 -9.61 9.04 1.68
CA ASN A 124 -10.42 10.24 1.52
C ASN A 124 -10.68 10.97 2.84
N ARG A 125 -10.83 10.23 3.95
CA ARG A 125 -10.94 10.83 5.28
C ARG A 125 -9.63 11.50 5.70
N THR A 126 -8.49 10.87 5.42
CA THR A 126 -7.17 11.47 5.65
C THR A 126 -6.97 12.72 4.80
N LEU A 127 -7.32 12.68 3.51
CA LEU A 127 -7.25 13.83 2.60
C LEU A 127 -8.16 14.99 3.08
N ALA A 128 -9.40 14.69 3.48
CA ALA A 128 -10.33 15.70 3.99
C ALA A 128 -9.82 16.37 5.27
N GLU A 129 -9.26 15.60 6.20
CA GLU A 129 -8.82 16.09 7.51
C GLU A 129 -7.43 16.75 7.48
N TYR A 130 -6.50 16.22 6.68
CA TYR A 130 -5.08 16.60 6.73
C TYR A 130 -4.48 17.05 5.40
N GLY A 131 -5.23 16.99 4.30
CA GLY A 131 -4.76 17.50 3.01
C GLY A 131 -4.25 18.94 3.10
N ARG A 132 -3.26 19.27 2.27
CA ARG A 132 -2.67 20.62 2.21
C ARG A 132 -2.76 21.15 0.81
N VAL A 133 -3.44 22.28 0.62
CA VAL A 133 -3.41 22.99 -0.67
C VAL A 133 -2.07 23.69 -0.79
N LEU A 134 -1.29 23.29 -1.78
CA LEU A 134 0.04 23.82 -2.08
C LEU A 134 0.01 24.97 -3.10
N ALA A 135 -0.99 24.96 -3.98
CA ALA A 135 -1.22 25.96 -5.02
C ALA A 135 -2.71 25.98 -5.42
N GLY A 136 -3.18 27.10 -5.97
CA GLY A 136 -4.57 27.29 -6.42
C GLY A 136 -5.52 27.74 -5.32
N ASP A 137 -6.80 27.35 -5.45
CA ASP A 137 -7.87 27.67 -4.50
C ASP A 137 -7.66 26.97 -3.15
N ALA A 138 -7.48 27.76 -2.08
CA ALA A 138 -7.24 27.28 -0.72
C ALA A 138 -8.43 26.50 -0.13
N ASP A 139 -9.63 26.74 -0.64
CA ASP A 139 -10.88 26.15 -0.13
C ASP A 139 -11.30 24.91 -0.94
N VAL A 140 -10.48 24.44 -1.90
CA VAL A 140 -10.83 23.32 -2.80
C VAL A 140 -11.21 22.02 -2.06
N LEU A 141 -10.69 21.81 -0.85
CA LEU A 141 -10.99 20.65 0.00
C LEU A 141 -12.25 20.83 0.87
N ASP A 142 -12.87 22.00 0.89
CA ASP A 142 -14.08 22.26 1.68
C ASP A 142 -15.24 21.36 1.27
N CYS A 143 -15.27 20.95 0.00
CA CYS A 143 -16.24 19.99 -0.52
C CYS A 143 -16.15 18.60 0.15
N MET A 144 -15.03 18.26 0.80
CA MET A 144 -14.83 17.00 1.50
C MET A 144 -15.12 17.08 3.01
N ARG A 145 -15.51 18.25 3.54
CA ARG A 145 -15.73 18.45 4.99
C ARG A 145 -16.74 17.45 5.58
N SER A 146 -17.72 17.02 4.80
CA SER A 146 -18.71 16.04 5.23
C SER A 146 -18.09 14.69 5.62
N LEU A 147 -16.93 14.31 5.07
CA LEU A 147 -16.26 13.04 5.37
C LEU A 147 -15.58 13.02 6.74
N LYS A 148 -15.31 14.19 7.33
CA LYS A 148 -14.59 14.31 8.61
C LYS A 148 -15.38 13.63 9.71
N GLY A 149 -14.72 12.74 10.46
CA GLY A 149 -15.36 12.01 11.56
C GLY A 149 -16.34 10.91 11.14
N GLN A 150 -16.64 10.72 9.85
CA GLN A 150 -17.49 9.61 9.42
C GLN A 150 -16.80 8.26 9.69
N PRO A 151 -17.56 7.22 10.10
CA PRO A 151 -17.01 5.89 10.28
C PRO A 151 -16.54 5.34 8.93
N ILE A 152 -15.32 4.82 8.90
CA ILE A 152 -14.78 4.20 7.69
C ILE A 152 -15.42 2.81 7.53
N PRO A 153 -15.89 2.44 6.32
CA PRO A 153 -16.41 1.10 6.08
C PRO A 153 -15.35 0.03 6.41
N PRO A 154 -15.71 -1.07 7.11
CA PRO A 154 -14.78 -2.17 7.40
C PRO A 154 -14.10 -2.77 6.15
N THR A 155 -14.79 -2.72 5.01
CA THR A 155 -14.24 -3.16 3.72
C THR A 155 -12.99 -2.39 3.28
N ASP A 156 -12.81 -1.16 3.74
CA ASP A 156 -11.63 -0.34 3.42
C ASP A 156 -10.40 -0.79 4.22
N GLY A 157 -10.60 -1.21 5.48
CA GLY A 157 -9.57 -1.90 6.26
C GLY A 157 -9.13 -3.18 5.55
N LEU A 158 -10.08 -4.05 5.23
CA LEU A 158 -9.78 -5.29 4.49
C LEU A 158 -9.01 -5.04 3.18
N LEU A 159 -9.37 -4.00 2.42
CA LEU A 159 -8.64 -3.62 1.21
C LEU A 159 -7.21 -3.16 1.51
N LEU A 160 -6.99 -2.43 2.60
CA LEU A 160 -5.65 -2.06 3.07
C LEU A 160 -4.83 -3.32 3.37
N LEU A 161 -5.36 -4.27 4.15
CA LEU A 161 -4.66 -5.53 4.46
C LEU A 161 -4.30 -6.31 3.19
N GLN A 162 -5.24 -6.41 2.25
CA GLN A 162 -5.04 -7.07 0.97
C GLN A 162 -3.91 -6.43 0.14
N ASN A 163 -3.90 -5.10 0.04
CA ASN A 163 -2.82 -4.36 -0.63
C ASN A 163 -1.46 -4.66 0.00
N ARG A 164 -1.38 -4.64 1.34
CA ARG A 164 -0.14 -4.91 2.06
C ARG A 164 0.33 -6.34 1.94
N THR A 165 -0.60 -7.29 1.86
CA THR A 165 -0.31 -8.70 1.63
C THR A 165 0.40 -8.90 0.29
N VAL A 166 -0.06 -8.24 -0.77
CA VAL A 166 0.61 -8.29 -2.08
C VAL A 166 1.92 -7.52 -2.05
N GLU A 167 1.98 -6.33 -1.44
CA GLU A 167 3.22 -5.55 -1.36
C GLU A 167 4.32 -6.32 -0.62
N ALA A 168 3.98 -7.08 0.44
CA ALA A 168 4.89 -7.94 1.17
C ALA A 168 5.47 -9.10 0.33
N LEU A 169 4.84 -9.47 -0.80
CA LEU A 169 5.37 -10.41 -1.78
C LEU A 169 6.35 -9.77 -2.77
N VAL A 170 6.42 -8.44 -2.87
CA VAL A 170 7.26 -7.72 -3.85
C VAL A 170 8.78 -7.79 -3.59
N PRO A 171 9.33 -7.70 -2.37
CA PRO A 171 10.81 -7.61 -2.18
C PRO A 171 11.54 -8.96 -2.21
N VAL A 172 10.84 -10.03 -2.52
CA VAL A 172 11.18 -11.42 -2.16
C VAL A 172 12.43 -12.03 -2.83
N PRO A 173 12.83 -11.70 -4.07
CA PRO A 173 13.99 -12.36 -4.68
C PRO A 173 15.39 -11.84 -4.26
N LEU A 174 15.55 -11.06 -3.19
CA LEU A 174 16.68 -10.11 -3.12
C LEU A 174 17.54 -10.10 -1.84
N PHE A 175 17.55 -11.16 -1.04
CA PHE A 175 18.34 -11.20 0.22
C PHE A 175 19.88 -11.27 0.07
N THR A 176 20.41 -11.18 -1.15
CA THR A 176 21.87 -11.23 -1.40
C THR A 176 22.56 -9.88 -1.22
N GLU A 177 21.84 -8.75 -1.25
CA GLU A 177 22.43 -7.42 -1.24
C GLU A 177 22.21 -6.63 0.08
N SER A 178 23.29 -6.02 0.55
CA SER A 178 23.31 -4.59 0.95
C SER A 178 22.01 -3.90 1.36
N SER A 179 21.57 -3.11 0.41
CA SER A 179 20.39 -2.25 0.36
C SER A 179 19.08 -2.99 0.59
N MET A 180 19.03 -4.29 0.29
CA MET A 180 17.78 -5.05 0.29
C MET A 180 17.35 -5.47 1.70
N HIS A 181 18.29 -5.65 2.62
CA HIS A 181 17.99 -5.91 4.03
C HIS A 181 17.23 -4.74 4.66
N ASP A 182 17.66 -3.51 4.43
CA ASP A 182 16.98 -2.32 4.97
C ASP A 182 15.64 -2.09 4.30
N ALA A 183 15.54 -2.34 2.98
CA ALA A 183 14.28 -2.31 2.26
C ALA A 183 13.27 -3.33 2.83
N PHE A 184 13.73 -4.54 3.18
CA PHE A 184 12.89 -5.55 3.82
C PHE A 184 12.36 -5.06 5.18
N TRP A 185 13.22 -4.60 6.08
CA TRP A 185 12.77 -4.17 7.42
C TRP A 185 11.86 -2.96 7.37
N TYR A 186 12.13 -2.02 6.46
CA TYR A 186 11.22 -0.91 6.18
C TYR A 186 9.84 -1.42 5.75
N LEU A 187 9.78 -2.33 4.77
CA LEU A 187 8.51 -2.89 4.31
C LEU A 187 7.82 -3.71 5.39
N HIS A 188 8.57 -4.49 6.16
CA HIS A 188 8.05 -5.27 7.28
C HIS A 188 7.39 -4.35 8.30
N ALA A 189 8.09 -3.30 8.76
CA ALA A 189 7.54 -2.31 9.69
C ALA A 189 6.31 -1.58 9.12
N LYS A 190 6.33 -1.22 7.83
CA LYS A 190 5.17 -0.67 7.13
C LYS A 190 3.98 -1.63 7.12
N THR A 191 4.22 -2.90 6.82
CA THR A 191 3.20 -3.94 6.77
C THR A 191 2.58 -4.16 8.15
N VAL A 192 3.40 -4.28 9.20
CA VAL A 192 2.94 -4.37 10.59
C VAL A 192 2.02 -3.19 10.95
N ARG A 193 2.41 -1.96 10.59
CA ARG A 193 1.60 -0.77 10.90
C ARG A 193 0.25 -0.79 10.19
N ASP A 194 0.22 -1.24 8.95
CA ASP A 194 -1.01 -1.26 8.17
C ASP A 194 -1.90 -2.47 8.52
N ILE A 195 -1.34 -3.58 9.02
CA ILE A 195 -2.12 -4.65 9.68
C ILE A 195 -2.87 -4.07 10.88
N GLY A 196 -2.19 -3.31 11.74
CA GLY A 196 -2.81 -2.70 12.91
C GLY A 196 -3.90 -1.70 12.54
N LEU A 197 -3.64 -0.82 11.56
CA LEU A 197 -4.64 0.13 11.06
C LEU A 197 -5.84 -0.56 10.42
N SER A 198 -5.60 -1.62 9.64
CA SER A 198 -6.65 -2.39 8.99
C SER A 198 -7.61 -2.99 10.02
N ALA A 199 -7.07 -3.71 11.02
CA ALA A 199 -7.87 -4.34 12.05
C ALA A 199 -8.65 -3.31 12.89
N ALA A 200 -8.01 -2.18 13.18
CA ALA A 200 -8.64 -1.03 13.83
C ALA A 200 -9.86 -0.50 13.05
N VAL A 201 -9.72 -0.29 11.73
CA VAL A 201 -10.81 0.18 10.87
C VAL A 201 -11.94 -0.83 10.82
N VAL A 202 -11.63 -2.12 10.74
CA VAL A 202 -12.64 -3.18 10.79
C VAL A 202 -13.38 -3.21 12.14
N ALA A 203 -12.70 -2.88 13.23
CA ALA A 203 -13.31 -2.68 14.55
C ALA A 203 -14.05 -1.34 14.71
N GLY A 204 -14.21 -0.56 13.63
CA GLY A 204 -14.91 0.73 13.64
C GLY A 204 -14.12 1.88 14.26
N ARG A 205 -12.80 1.74 14.39
CA ARG A 205 -11.90 2.74 14.97
C ARG A 205 -10.94 3.28 13.92
N PHE A 206 -10.61 4.56 14.00
CA PHE A 206 -9.65 5.17 13.07
C PHE A 206 -8.88 6.30 13.72
N ALA A 207 -7.55 6.25 13.58
CA ALA A 207 -6.66 7.34 13.89
C ALA A 207 -5.73 7.59 12.69
N PRO A 208 -5.69 8.83 12.15
CA PRO A 208 -4.94 9.14 10.94
C PRO A 208 -3.43 9.18 11.18
N ARG A 209 -2.99 9.59 12.36
CA ARG A 209 -1.56 9.72 12.70
C ARG A 209 -1.01 8.48 13.37
N LEU A 210 0.24 8.14 13.06
CA LEU A 210 0.99 7.04 13.66
C LEU A 210 1.09 7.15 15.18
N SER A 211 1.30 8.36 15.72
CA SER A 211 1.37 8.61 17.16
C SER A 211 0.11 8.17 17.90
N ASP A 212 -1.03 8.30 17.24
CA ASP A 212 -2.36 8.11 17.83
C ASP A 212 -2.85 6.66 17.65
N ARG A 213 -2.21 5.89 16.76
CA ARG A 213 -2.62 4.53 16.41
C ARG A 213 -2.17 3.47 17.41
N ALA A 214 -1.05 3.66 18.13
CA ALA A 214 -0.51 2.61 18.99
C ALA A 214 -1.50 2.18 20.10
N GLU A 215 -2.10 3.15 20.79
CA GLU A 215 -3.14 2.88 21.80
C GLU A 215 -4.40 2.28 21.17
N LEU A 216 -4.80 2.79 20.01
CA LEU A 216 -5.96 2.31 19.27
C LEU A 216 -5.80 0.83 18.86
N VAL A 217 -4.62 0.45 18.36
CA VAL A 217 -4.29 -0.93 17.99
C VAL A 217 -4.29 -1.82 19.21
N ARG A 218 -3.67 -1.40 20.33
CA ARG A 218 -3.69 -2.15 21.59
C ARG A 218 -5.12 -2.43 22.05
N ALA A 219 -5.96 -1.39 22.12
CA ALA A 219 -7.36 -1.52 22.49
C ALA A 219 -8.17 -2.39 21.50
N THR A 220 -7.76 -2.47 20.24
CA THR A 220 -8.41 -3.33 19.21
C THR A 220 -8.10 -4.80 19.47
N TRP A 221 -6.85 -5.11 19.82
CA TRP A 221 -6.45 -6.47 20.18
C TRP A 221 -7.05 -6.95 21.49
N GLU A 222 -7.05 -6.11 22.53
CA GLU A 222 -7.63 -6.44 23.84
C GLU A 222 -9.15 -6.59 23.78
N GLY A 223 -9.81 -5.85 22.89
CA GLY A 223 -11.27 -5.87 22.72
C GLY A 223 -11.79 -6.89 21.70
N SER A 224 -10.96 -7.78 21.17
CA SER A 224 -11.36 -8.75 20.15
C SER A 224 -10.69 -10.12 20.32
N ASP A 225 -11.19 -11.11 19.58
CA ASP A 225 -10.59 -12.45 19.55
C ASP A 225 -9.20 -12.47 18.90
N LEU A 226 -8.72 -11.38 18.30
CA LEU A 226 -7.38 -11.30 17.72
C LEU A 226 -6.29 -11.52 18.77
N GLY A 227 -6.49 -11.08 20.02
CA GLY A 227 -5.52 -11.29 21.10
C GLY A 227 -5.25 -12.77 21.40
N ALA A 228 -6.23 -13.65 21.16
CA ALA A 228 -6.06 -15.10 21.31
C ALA A 228 -5.34 -15.75 20.12
N VAL A 229 -5.33 -15.09 18.95
CA VAL A 229 -4.74 -15.63 17.72
C VAL A 229 -3.32 -15.11 17.50
N VAL A 230 -3.08 -13.83 17.80
CA VAL A 230 -1.78 -13.16 17.64
C VAL A 230 -1.53 -12.25 18.85
N SER A 231 -1.20 -12.86 19.99
CA SER A 231 -1.10 -12.18 21.30
C SER A 231 -0.05 -11.08 21.34
N ASP A 232 1.07 -11.27 20.65
CA ASP A 232 2.24 -10.40 20.77
C ASP A 232 2.22 -9.23 19.78
N PHE A 233 1.17 -9.14 18.95
CA PHE A 233 1.09 -8.14 17.89
C PHE A 233 1.11 -6.68 18.39
N PRO A 234 0.44 -6.28 19.49
CA PRO A 234 0.53 -4.91 19.98
C PRO A 234 1.97 -4.49 20.30
N ALA A 235 2.77 -5.38 20.89
CA ALA A 235 4.18 -5.10 21.17
C ALA A 235 5.02 -5.00 19.87
N LEU A 236 4.73 -5.85 18.88
CA LEU A 236 5.34 -5.76 17.56
C LEU A 236 4.99 -4.43 16.85
N TYR A 237 3.74 -4.01 16.96
CA TYR A 237 3.26 -2.74 16.41
C TYR A 237 3.95 -1.54 17.04
N GLU A 238 4.01 -1.49 18.37
CA GLU A 238 4.69 -0.42 19.10
C GLU A 238 6.17 -0.32 18.73
N ARG A 239 6.83 -1.46 18.55
CA ARG A 239 8.21 -1.52 18.06
C ARG A 239 8.32 -0.92 16.66
N ALA A 240 7.46 -1.33 15.73
CA ALA A 240 7.46 -0.79 14.36
C ALA A 240 7.24 0.73 14.32
N VAL A 241 6.33 1.26 15.16
CA VAL A 241 6.11 2.72 15.28
C VAL A 241 7.33 3.41 15.87
N ARG A 242 7.96 2.83 16.90
CA ARG A 242 9.15 3.40 17.55
C ARG A 242 10.36 3.42 16.62
N ASP A 243 10.62 2.32 15.94
CA ASP A 243 11.74 2.18 15.00
C ASP A 243 11.62 3.21 13.87
N GLU A 244 10.41 3.50 13.41
CA GLU A 244 10.17 4.54 12.43
C GLU A 244 10.25 5.96 13.01
N ALA A 245 9.76 6.19 14.22
CA ALA A 245 9.85 7.48 14.90
C ALA A 245 11.30 7.87 15.23
N GLY A 246 12.17 6.90 15.49
CA GLY A 246 13.59 7.08 15.79
C GLY A 246 14.45 7.59 14.62
N GLY A 247 13.86 7.77 13.44
CA GLY A 247 14.59 8.16 12.23
C GLY A 247 15.36 6.99 11.62
N ALA A 248 15.41 6.92 10.29
CA ALA A 248 15.95 5.80 9.51
C ALA A 248 17.45 5.49 9.72
N THR A 249 18.09 6.04 10.75
CA THR A 249 19.41 5.60 11.25
C THR A 249 19.34 4.32 12.08
N ALA A 250 18.15 3.93 12.52
CA ALA A 250 17.93 2.69 13.27
C ALA A 250 17.10 1.69 12.45
N SER A 251 17.54 1.36 11.24
CA SER A 251 17.26 -0.02 10.79
C SER A 251 17.75 -0.94 11.91
N PRO A 252 16.99 -1.96 12.34
CA PRO A 252 17.47 -2.96 13.29
C PRO A 252 18.83 -3.60 12.89
N GLY A 253 19.24 -3.45 11.61
CA GLY A 253 20.55 -3.82 11.08
C GLY A 253 21.63 -2.72 11.02
N ALA A 254 21.34 -1.43 11.21
CA ALA A 254 22.34 -0.36 11.06
C ALA A 254 23.38 -0.36 12.20
N ASN A 255 23.01 -0.84 13.39
CA ASN A 255 23.94 -1.09 14.49
C ASN A 255 24.55 -2.50 14.48
N ALA A 256 24.14 -3.37 13.55
CA ALA A 256 24.79 -4.67 13.35
C ALA A 256 26.08 -4.46 12.56
N LYS A 257 27.12 -3.94 13.23
CA LYS A 257 28.49 -3.97 12.73
C LYS A 257 28.84 -5.41 12.36
N SER A 258 29.00 -5.68 11.07
CA SER A 258 29.78 -6.80 10.49
C SER A 258 29.42 -8.26 10.86
N GLY A 259 28.34 -8.54 11.57
CA GLY A 259 27.86 -9.91 11.77
C GLY A 259 27.01 -10.34 10.58
N ALA A 260 27.25 -11.53 10.03
CA ALA A 260 26.46 -12.13 8.96
C ALA A 260 24.98 -11.79 9.12
N ARG A 261 24.42 -11.05 8.15
CA ARG A 261 23.01 -10.70 8.11
C ARG A 261 22.22 -11.99 8.19
N ASP A 262 21.54 -12.19 9.30
CA ASP A 262 20.97 -13.48 9.65
C ASP A 262 19.78 -13.75 8.75
N GLU A 263 20.04 -14.45 7.64
CA GLU A 263 19.02 -14.95 6.73
C GLU A 263 17.94 -15.74 7.49
N THR A 264 18.32 -16.43 8.56
CA THR A 264 17.38 -17.14 9.44
C THR A 264 16.41 -16.16 10.11
N ALA A 265 16.89 -15.03 10.61
CA ALA A 265 16.04 -14.01 11.23
C ALA A 265 15.08 -13.37 10.23
N LEU A 266 15.54 -13.09 9.01
CA LEU A 266 14.70 -12.58 7.93
C LEU A 266 13.60 -13.57 7.54
N ARG A 267 13.96 -14.83 7.32
CA ARG A 267 13.03 -15.92 7.01
C ARG A 267 11.98 -16.05 8.09
N ARG A 268 12.39 -16.07 9.37
CA ARG A 268 11.47 -16.13 10.52
C ARG A 268 10.54 -14.93 10.58
N ALA A 269 11.06 -13.71 10.49
CA ALA A 269 10.24 -12.50 10.50
C ALA A 269 9.19 -12.51 9.38
N TRP A 270 9.56 -13.01 8.21
CA TRP A 270 8.64 -13.08 7.09
C TRP A 270 7.60 -14.22 7.23
N GLN A 271 7.98 -15.37 7.81
CA GLN A 271 7.04 -16.42 8.20
C GLN A 271 6.03 -15.92 9.24
N ASP A 272 6.50 -15.24 10.28
CA ASP A 272 5.66 -14.66 11.34
C ASP A 272 4.71 -13.61 10.76
N LEU A 273 5.20 -12.79 9.82
CA LEU A 273 4.38 -11.81 9.10
C LEU A 273 3.30 -12.49 8.26
N GLY A 274 3.63 -13.56 7.53
CA GLY A 274 2.68 -14.34 6.74
C GLY A 274 1.58 -14.97 7.60
N ALA A 275 1.95 -15.57 8.73
CA ALA A 275 1.01 -16.13 9.70
C ALA A 275 0.09 -15.04 10.27
N THR A 276 0.65 -13.88 10.63
CA THR A 276 -0.10 -12.73 11.16
C THR A 276 -1.09 -12.18 10.13
N LEU A 277 -0.64 -11.92 8.90
CA LEU A 277 -1.50 -11.43 7.81
C LEU A 277 -2.68 -12.38 7.58
N PHE A 278 -2.41 -13.69 7.53
CA PHE A 278 -3.45 -14.68 7.30
C PHE A 278 -4.46 -14.75 8.46
N ALA A 279 -3.97 -14.73 9.70
CA ALA A 279 -4.80 -14.71 10.90
C ALA A 279 -5.72 -13.48 10.95
N VAL A 280 -5.15 -12.29 10.74
CA VAL A 280 -5.89 -11.03 10.73
C VAL A 280 -6.87 -11.01 9.57
N ALA A 281 -6.47 -11.42 8.36
CA ALA A 281 -7.38 -11.51 7.21
C ALA A 281 -8.61 -12.36 7.53
N ARG A 282 -8.42 -13.57 8.09
CA ARG A 282 -9.54 -14.44 8.49
C ARG A 282 -10.47 -13.79 9.52
N TRP A 283 -9.93 -13.02 10.45
CA TRP A 283 -10.74 -12.27 11.40
C TRP A 283 -11.51 -11.13 10.70
N GLU A 284 -10.85 -10.34 9.85
CA GLU A 284 -11.48 -9.24 9.12
C GLU A 284 -12.57 -9.71 8.17
N TYR A 285 -12.36 -10.81 7.46
CA TYR A 285 -13.39 -11.39 6.59
C TYR A 285 -14.64 -11.80 7.38
N ARG A 286 -14.49 -12.39 8.58
CA ARG A 286 -15.64 -12.75 9.43
C ARG A 286 -16.38 -11.52 9.94
N ALA A 287 -15.66 -10.44 10.23
CA ALA A 287 -16.25 -9.17 10.66
C ALA A 287 -17.01 -8.46 9.53
N VAL A 288 -16.47 -8.50 8.30
CA VAL A 288 -17.09 -7.89 7.10
C VAL A 288 -18.27 -8.73 6.59
N ASP A 289 -18.17 -10.05 6.64
CA ASP A 289 -19.21 -10.97 6.21
C ASP A 289 -19.26 -12.21 7.13
N PRO A 290 -20.25 -12.30 8.03
CA PRO A 290 -20.41 -13.42 8.94
C PRO A 290 -20.59 -14.79 8.26
N ARG A 291 -20.97 -14.81 6.96
CA ARG A 291 -21.10 -16.05 6.18
C ARG A 291 -19.74 -16.62 5.76
N ALA A 292 -18.64 -15.89 5.99
CA ALA A 292 -17.27 -16.30 5.72
C ALA A 292 -16.74 -17.45 6.59
N ASN A 293 -17.57 -18.04 7.48
CA ASN A 293 -17.12 -19.02 8.45
C ASN A 293 -16.53 -20.29 7.80
N GLY A 294 -15.20 -20.36 7.74
CA GLY A 294 -14.44 -21.55 7.36
C GLY A 294 -14.08 -21.68 5.88
N ALA A 295 -14.58 -20.80 5.00
CA ALA A 295 -14.09 -20.76 3.62
C ALA A 295 -12.62 -20.28 3.61
N PRO A 296 -11.79 -20.73 2.66
CA PRO A 296 -10.56 -20.02 2.32
C PRO A 296 -10.95 -18.55 2.14
N THR A 297 -10.13 -17.65 2.68
CA THR A 297 -10.32 -16.17 2.74
C THR A 297 -10.73 -15.50 1.42
N SER A 298 -10.76 -16.26 0.33
CA SER A 298 -10.92 -15.86 -1.05
C SER A 298 -12.35 -15.77 -1.60
N TRP A 299 -13.34 -16.51 -1.10
CA TRP A 299 -14.63 -16.64 -1.82
C TRP A 299 -15.68 -15.59 -1.46
N VAL A 300 -15.48 -14.89 -0.35
CA VAL A 300 -16.53 -14.07 0.26
C VAL A 300 -16.57 -12.67 -0.34
N SER A 301 -15.41 -12.07 -0.63
CA SER A 301 -15.32 -10.80 -1.39
C SER A 301 -15.68 -10.99 -2.86
N VAL A 302 -15.38 -12.16 -3.39
CA VAL A 302 -15.55 -12.63 -4.77
C VAL A 302 -17.06 -12.66 -5.13
N GLY A 303 -17.93 -13.18 -4.27
CA GLY A 303 -19.38 -13.30 -4.52
C GLY A 303 -20.20 -11.99 -4.48
N ASN A 304 -19.75 -10.94 -3.78
CA ASN A 304 -20.54 -9.73 -3.55
C ASN A 304 -20.46 -8.69 -4.67
N SER A 305 -19.57 -8.88 -5.65
CA SER A 305 -19.50 -8.00 -6.82
C SER A 305 -20.65 -8.25 -7.80
N PRO A 306 -21.37 -7.22 -8.28
CA PRO A 306 -22.41 -7.39 -9.29
C PRO A 306 -21.88 -8.16 -10.50
N PHE A 307 -22.65 -9.13 -11.01
CA PHE A 307 -22.21 -9.99 -12.12
C PHE A 307 -21.66 -9.21 -13.32
N ARG A 308 -22.33 -8.10 -13.70
CA ARG A 308 -21.86 -7.20 -14.77
C ARG A 308 -20.45 -6.66 -14.51
N ARG A 309 -20.14 -6.28 -13.27
CA ARG A 309 -18.81 -5.78 -12.89
C ARG A 309 -17.77 -6.88 -12.98
N ARG A 310 -18.11 -8.09 -12.51
CA ARG A 310 -17.24 -9.28 -12.61
C ARG A 310 -16.89 -9.52 -14.07
N VAL A 311 -17.88 -9.75 -14.94
CA VAL A 311 -17.65 -9.99 -16.37
C VAL A 311 -16.83 -8.86 -17.02
N LYS A 312 -17.21 -7.59 -16.80
CA LYS A 312 -16.49 -6.43 -17.37
C LYS A 312 -15.01 -6.41 -16.97
N SER A 313 -14.69 -6.76 -15.72
CA SER A 313 -13.29 -6.80 -15.24
C SER A 313 -12.45 -7.90 -15.88
N TRP A 314 -13.08 -8.94 -16.44
CA TRP A 314 -12.40 -10.02 -17.15
C TRP A 314 -12.26 -9.80 -18.65
N LEU A 315 -13.02 -8.87 -19.24
CA LEU A 315 -13.00 -8.63 -20.70
C LEU A 315 -11.61 -8.34 -21.28
N PRO A 316 -10.71 -7.56 -20.63
CA PRO A 316 -9.36 -7.35 -21.16
C PRO A 316 -8.56 -8.64 -21.36
N TYR A 317 -8.84 -9.69 -20.58
CA TYR A 317 -8.17 -10.99 -20.67
C TYR A 317 -8.72 -11.90 -21.76
N ALA A 318 -9.91 -11.63 -22.28
CA ALA A 318 -10.49 -12.46 -23.34
C ALA A 318 -9.62 -12.46 -24.61
N THR A 319 -8.93 -11.35 -24.89
CA THR A 319 -8.07 -11.18 -26.07
C THR A 319 -6.58 -11.35 -25.76
N GLY A 320 -6.12 -10.96 -24.56
CA GLY A 320 -4.70 -11.04 -24.18
C GLY A 320 -4.28 -12.40 -23.64
N GLU A 321 -5.14 -13.04 -22.84
CA GLU A 321 -4.85 -14.30 -22.15
C GLU A 321 -6.09 -15.21 -22.11
N PRO A 322 -6.50 -15.80 -23.25
CA PRO A 322 -7.78 -16.51 -23.35
C PRO A 322 -7.90 -17.67 -22.35
N GLY A 323 -6.79 -18.30 -21.94
CA GLY A 323 -6.78 -19.34 -20.91
C GLY A 323 -7.12 -18.84 -19.50
N VAL A 324 -6.88 -17.58 -19.19
CA VAL A 324 -7.29 -16.93 -17.93
C VAL A 324 -8.79 -16.64 -17.97
N PHE A 325 -9.27 -16.06 -19.07
CA PHE A 325 -10.69 -15.77 -19.27
C PHE A 325 -11.55 -17.04 -19.27
N LEU A 326 -11.12 -18.11 -19.95
CA LEU A 326 -11.82 -19.41 -19.97
C LEU A 326 -11.95 -20.01 -18.58
N ARG A 327 -10.94 -19.88 -17.71
CA ARG A 327 -11.03 -20.36 -16.32
C ARG A 327 -12.06 -19.58 -15.51
N ALA A 328 -12.08 -18.26 -15.66
CA ALA A 328 -13.10 -17.43 -15.05
C ALA A 328 -14.51 -17.83 -15.52
N LEU A 329 -14.68 -18.10 -16.82
CA LEU A 329 -15.93 -18.62 -17.39
C LEU A 329 -16.34 -19.96 -16.77
N THR A 330 -15.43 -20.95 -16.71
CA THR A 330 -15.72 -22.27 -16.13
C THR A 330 -16.04 -22.21 -14.64
N GLY A 331 -15.46 -21.24 -13.91
CA GLY A 331 -15.75 -20.99 -12.51
C GLY A 331 -16.98 -20.11 -12.26
N GLY A 332 -17.72 -19.72 -13.30
CA GLY A 332 -18.91 -18.87 -13.18
C GLY A 332 -18.63 -17.42 -12.79
N PHE A 333 -17.43 -16.91 -13.11
CA PHE A 333 -16.92 -15.60 -12.69
C PHE A 333 -17.07 -15.41 -11.19
N PRO A 334 -16.34 -16.16 -10.36
CA PRO A 334 -16.60 -16.15 -8.94
C PRO A 334 -16.43 -14.73 -8.40
N GLY A 335 -15.44 -13.95 -8.89
CA GLY A 335 -15.14 -12.57 -8.50
C GLY A 335 -14.42 -11.81 -9.61
N THR A 336 -13.81 -10.66 -9.29
CA THR A 336 -12.91 -9.94 -10.22
C THR A 336 -11.49 -10.56 -10.20
N PRO A 337 -10.65 -10.35 -11.23
CA PRO A 337 -9.28 -10.84 -11.20
C PRO A 337 -8.48 -10.30 -10.01
N MET A 338 -8.70 -9.02 -9.64
CA MET A 338 -8.10 -8.39 -8.45
C MET A 338 -8.46 -9.11 -7.15
N GLN A 339 -9.73 -9.48 -6.99
CA GLN A 339 -10.16 -10.24 -5.81
C GLN A 339 -9.50 -11.62 -5.76
N GLY A 340 -9.36 -12.29 -6.91
CA GLY A 340 -8.62 -13.55 -7.03
C GLY A 340 -7.12 -13.41 -6.71
N ALA A 341 -6.49 -12.32 -7.15
CA ALA A 341 -5.10 -12.04 -6.85
C ALA A 341 -4.86 -11.80 -5.34
N TYR A 342 -5.72 -11.03 -4.66
CA TYR A 342 -5.63 -10.82 -3.21
C TYR A 342 -5.87 -12.09 -2.39
N ALA A 343 -6.85 -12.88 -2.82
CA ALA A 343 -7.11 -14.21 -2.30
C ALA A 343 -5.87 -15.11 -2.37
N ALA A 344 -5.29 -15.20 -3.57
CA ALA A 344 -4.10 -16.00 -3.81
C ALA A 344 -2.90 -15.49 -3.01
N ALA A 345 -2.70 -14.18 -2.94
CA ALA A 345 -1.62 -13.56 -2.18
C ALA A 345 -1.70 -13.89 -0.68
N SER A 346 -2.90 -13.88 -0.10
CA SER A 346 -3.12 -14.23 1.31
C SER A 346 -2.72 -15.68 1.60
N CYS A 347 -3.12 -16.59 0.71
CA CYS A 347 -2.75 -18.01 0.81
C CYS A 347 -1.24 -18.20 0.59
N LEU A 348 -0.66 -17.47 -0.36
CA LEU A 348 0.76 -17.56 -0.71
C LEU A 348 1.67 -17.04 0.40
N MET A 349 1.27 -15.96 1.08
CA MET A 349 1.94 -15.46 2.28
C MET A 349 1.85 -16.45 3.45
N ALA A 350 0.70 -17.12 3.62
CA ALA A 350 0.56 -18.18 4.62
C ALA A 350 1.39 -19.43 4.30
N SER A 351 1.72 -19.65 3.01
CA SER A 351 2.56 -20.74 2.55
C SER A 351 4.01 -20.32 2.29
N VAL A 352 4.49 -19.20 2.86
CA VAL A 352 5.83 -18.67 2.56
C VAL A 352 6.96 -19.66 2.86
N GLY A 353 6.76 -20.60 3.80
CA GLY A 353 7.66 -21.73 4.02
C GLY A 353 8.01 -22.52 2.74
N ALA A 354 7.05 -22.68 1.83
CA ALA A 354 7.26 -23.38 0.55
C ALA A 354 8.32 -22.71 -0.33
N ALA A 355 8.52 -21.40 -0.22
CA ALA A 355 9.54 -20.66 -0.96
C ALA A 355 10.98 -21.10 -0.61
N TRP A 356 11.15 -21.77 0.53
CA TRP A 356 12.43 -22.31 0.99
C TRP A 356 12.44 -23.84 1.15
N GLY A 357 11.46 -24.52 0.56
CA GLY A 357 11.32 -25.97 0.67
C GLY A 357 10.80 -26.46 2.03
N ASP A 358 10.36 -25.56 2.91
CA ASP A 358 9.73 -25.92 4.18
C ASP A 358 8.22 -26.14 3.97
N MET A 359 7.84 -27.42 3.81
CA MET A 359 6.45 -27.83 3.62
C MET A 359 5.73 -28.17 4.93
N SER A 360 6.20 -27.67 6.08
CA SER A 360 5.58 -27.97 7.37
C SER A 360 4.20 -27.31 7.58
N GLY A 361 3.40 -27.89 8.48
CA GLY A 361 2.10 -27.33 8.90
C GLY A 361 1.05 -27.29 7.79
N ASN A 362 0.44 -26.12 7.58
CA ASN A 362 -0.63 -25.91 6.59
C ASN A 362 -0.11 -25.46 5.21
N THR A 363 1.21 -25.48 4.99
CA THR A 363 1.85 -24.89 3.79
C THR A 363 1.30 -25.46 2.49
N ASP A 364 1.13 -26.78 2.38
CA ASP A 364 0.62 -27.44 1.16
C ASP A 364 -0.83 -27.02 0.86
N ALA A 365 -1.70 -27.08 1.87
CA ALA A 365 -3.10 -26.67 1.73
C ALA A 365 -3.24 -25.19 1.35
N MET A 366 -2.37 -24.32 1.89
CA MET A 366 -2.35 -22.90 1.53
C MET A 366 -1.83 -22.68 0.11
N LEU A 367 -0.81 -23.42 -0.33
CA LEU A 367 -0.32 -23.33 -1.71
C LEU A 367 -1.39 -23.78 -2.73
N GLU A 368 -2.10 -24.88 -2.44
CA GLU A 368 -3.23 -25.33 -3.26
C GLU A 368 -4.39 -24.32 -3.24
N GLY A 369 -4.66 -23.70 -2.09
CA GLY A 369 -5.60 -22.58 -1.98
C GLY A 369 -5.20 -21.39 -2.86
N ALA A 370 -3.90 -21.07 -2.92
CA ALA A 370 -3.37 -20.04 -3.82
C ALA A 370 -3.58 -20.44 -5.29
N ARG A 371 -3.27 -21.68 -5.68
CA ARG A 371 -3.50 -22.18 -7.06
C ARG A 371 -4.96 -22.12 -7.48
N ALA A 372 -5.87 -22.48 -6.57
CA ALA A 372 -7.31 -22.51 -6.83
C ALA A 372 -7.91 -21.11 -7.05
N THR A 373 -7.28 -20.07 -6.48
CA THR A 373 -7.81 -18.70 -6.48
C THR A 373 -7.03 -17.76 -7.40
N CYS A 374 -5.78 -18.10 -7.71
CA CYS A 374 -4.93 -17.32 -8.58
C CYS A 374 -5.52 -17.30 -10.00
N PRO A 375 -5.79 -16.11 -10.56
CA PRO A 375 -6.28 -16.02 -11.93
C PRO A 375 -5.22 -16.48 -12.95
N PHE A 376 -3.94 -16.48 -12.58
CA PHE A 376 -2.79 -16.80 -13.44
C PHE A 376 -2.34 -18.26 -13.26
N ARG A 377 -1.78 -18.90 -14.31
CA ARG A 377 -1.27 -20.29 -14.18
C ARG A 377 0.11 -20.29 -13.53
N ALA A 378 0.30 -21.14 -12.53
CA ALA A 378 1.60 -21.74 -12.27
C ALA A 378 1.71 -23.04 -13.08
N GLY A 379 2.76 -23.15 -13.91
CA GLY A 379 3.05 -24.33 -14.71
C GLY A 379 3.75 -25.43 -13.89
N SER A 380 4.46 -25.05 -12.82
CA SER A 380 5.25 -26.00 -12.04
C SER A 380 4.41 -26.82 -11.06
N ARG A 381 4.77 -28.11 -10.94
CA ARG A 381 4.28 -29.02 -9.90
C ARG A 381 5.15 -29.01 -8.65
N ALA A 382 6.41 -28.56 -8.76
CA ALA A 382 7.28 -28.46 -7.59
C ALA A 382 6.81 -27.29 -6.70
N PRO A 383 6.59 -27.49 -5.38
CA PRO A 383 6.00 -26.48 -4.51
C PRO A 383 6.73 -25.14 -4.52
N GLU A 384 8.06 -25.16 -4.39
CA GLU A 384 8.89 -23.96 -4.40
C GLU A 384 8.75 -23.19 -5.73
N ALA A 385 8.98 -23.85 -6.86
CA ALA A 385 8.87 -23.22 -8.17
C ALA A 385 7.45 -22.68 -8.44
N ALA A 386 6.41 -23.40 -8.02
CA ALA A 386 5.04 -22.94 -8.14
C ALA A 386 4.75 -21.71 -7.27
N TRP A 387 5.32 -21.65 -6.07
CA TRP A 387 5.22 -20.49 -5.19
C TRP A 387 5.80 -19.25 -5.87
N TRP A 388 7.01 -19.36 -6.43
CA TRP A 388 7.68 -18.28 -7.15
C TRP A 388 6.92 -17.84 -8.41
N GLU A 389 6.42 -18.78 -9.22
CA GLU A 389 5.62 -18.48 -10.41
C GLU A 389 4.34 -17.72 -10.05
N MET A 390 3.60 -18.16 -9.03
CA MET A 390 2.38 -17.46 -8.59
C MET A 390 2.70 -16.09 -8.01
N ARG A 391 3.75 -15.99 -7.19
CA ARG A 391 4.21 -14.72 -6.61
C ARG A 391 4.48 -13.70 -7.72
N ASN A 392 5.24 -14.10 -8.75
CA ASN A 392 5.58 -13.22 -9.85
C ASN A 392 4.32 -12.78 -10.60
N ALA A 393 3.46 -13.72 -10.98
CA ALA A 393 2.23 -13.40 -11.69
C ALA A 393 1.29 -12.46 -10.90
N ILE A 394 1.14 -12.67 -9.60
CA ILE A 394 0.33 -11.81 -8.73
C ILE A 394 0.94 -10.42 -8.63
N CYS A 395 2.25 -10.32 -8.37
CA CYS A 395 2.95 -9.05 -8.23
C CYS A 395 2.92 -8.26 -9.55
N ASP A 396 3.18 -8.91 -10.69
CA ASP A 396 3.17 -8.25 -12.00
C ASP A 396 1.78 -7.70 -12.32
N TYR A 397 0.73 -8.51 -12.11
CA TYR A 397 -0.65 -8.07 -12.29
C TYR A 397 -1.05 -6.91 -11.37
N TRP A 398 -0.68 -7.00 -10.09
CA TRP A 398 -0.98 -5.95 -9.12
C TRP A 398 -0.22 -4.66 -9.45
N ASN A 399 1.05 -4.76 -9.84
CA ASN A 399 1.84 -3.62 -10.30
C ASN A 399 1.21 -2.96 -11.53
N GLU A 400 0.79 -3.74 -12.54
CA GLU A 400 0.13 -3.20 -13.73
C GLU A 400 -1.20 -2.51 -13.39
N THR A 401 -2.02 -3.16 -12.57
CA THR A 401 -3.42 -2.73 -12.34
C THR A 401 -3.55 -1.66 -11.27
N VAL A 402 -2.74 -1.74 -10.22
CA VAL A 402 -2.82 -0.83 -9.06
C VAL A 402 -1.79 0.27 -9.18
N LEU A 403 -0.53 -0.04 -9.54
CA LEU A 403 0.54 0.96 -9.58
C LEU A 403 0.69 1.63 -10.95
N GLY A 404 0.44 0.90 -12.04
CA GLY A 404 0.59 1.36 -13.41
C GLY A 404 -0.33 2.53 -13.76
N GLY A 405 -1.44 2.67 -13.02
CA GLY A 405 -2.38 3.79 -13.17
C GLY A 405 -1.99 5.08 -12.41
N SER A 406 -1.09 5.04 -11.42
CA SER A 406 -0.88 6.17 -10.50
C SER A 406 0.58 6.64 -10.37
N ARG A 407 1.57 5.75 -10.52
CA ARG A 407 2.98 6.12 -10.25
C ARG A 407 3.59 6.94 -11.38
N THR A 408 4.06 8.15 -11.07
CA THR A 408 4.69 9.02 -12.06
C THR A 408 6.19 8.70 -12.24
N ILE A 409 6.89 8.18 -11.21
CA ILE A 409 8.29 7.71 -11.29
C ILE A 409 8.52 6.52 -10.34
N GLU A 410 9.27 5.51 -10.79
CA GLU A 410 9.87 4.48 -9.93
C GLU A 410 11.29 4.90 -9.52
N LYS A 411 11.70 4.54 -8.28
CA LYS A 411 13.10 4.63 -7.84
C LYS A 411 13.97 3.96 -8.90
N GLY A 412 14.80 4.75 -9.60
CA GLY A 412 15.84 4.17 -10.42
C GLY A 412 16.75 3.34 -9.52
N SER A 413 17.01 2.09 -9.89
CA SER A 413 18.02 1.30 -9.20
C SER A 413 19.31 2.12 -9.14
N PRO A 414 19.98 2.21 -7.97
CA PRO A 414 21.32 2.77 -7.92
C PRO A 414 22.17 1.95 -8.89
N ARG A 415 22.68 2.61 -9.94
CA ARG A 415 23.65 2.02 -10.86
C ARG A 415 25.05 2.23 -10.31
#